data_AF-A1RD31-F1
#
_entry.id   AF-A1RD31-F1
#
_cell.length_a   1.000
_cell.length_b   1.000
_cell.length_c   1.000
_cell.angle_alpha   90.00
_cell.angle_beta   90.00
_cell.angle_gamma   90.00
#
_symmetry.space_group_name_H-M   'P 1'
#
loop_
_entity.id
_entity.type
_entity.pdbx_description
1 polymer ?
#
loop_
_entity_poly.entity_id
_entity_poly.type
_entity_poly.pdbx_seq_one_letter_code
_entity_poly.pdbx_strand_id
1 'polypeptide(L)'
;MREPPSNAQVLLRVLATAHTRGWVLCKKGCIVSSIFVVTGCMVQISSKRGVVILGSIETVNGNAHAAAARMGIREVVRRLNAALGASMVSAMAGAKDPKASYRWQREDGPVPSDDAQSRILLAHRAWTLVADADGDQAARLWFLGANPWLGEVSPVEAIHDGRSKAVMDAAVAMVSGSFNG
;
A
#
# COMPACT_ATOMS: atom_id res chain seq x y z
N MET A 1 -28.04 -4.78 -36.95
CA MET A 1 -27.20 -3.81 -36.21
C MET A 1 -27.98 -3.44 -34.96
N ARG A 2 -27.52 -3.90 -33.78
CA ARG A 2 -28.14 -3.63 -32.47
C ARG A 2 -27.12 -2.83 -31.66
N GLU A 3 -27.53 -1.66 -31.17
CA GLU A 3 -26.73 -0.84 -30.26
C GLU A 3 -26.45 -1.58 -28.94
N PRO A 4 -25.27 -1.40 -28.33
CA PRO A 4 -24.99 -1.95 -27.00
C PRO A 4 -25.71 -1.13 -25.91
N PRO A 5 -26.26 -1.79 -24.87
CA PRO A 5 -27.03 -1.09 -23.85
C PRO A 5 -26.15 -0.19 -22.96
N SER A 6 -26.69 1.01 -22.72
CA SER A 6 -26.19 2.05 -21.82
C SER A 6 -25.95 1.56 -20.39
N ASN A 7 -24.77 1.89 -19.85
CA ASN A 7 -24.20 1.52 -18.54
C ASN A 7 -24.96 2.02 -17.29
N ALA A 8 -26.25 2.39 -17.40
CA ALA A 8 -27.01 3.01 -16.33
C ALA A 8 -27.79 2.03 -15.42
N GLN A 9 -27.78 0.72 -15.69
CA GLN A 9 -28.68 -0.24 -15.02
C GLN A 9 -28.03 -1.31 -14.13
N VAL A 10 -26.70 -1.36 -14.00
CA VAL A 10 -26.04 -2.33 -13.11
C VAL A 10 -25.96 -1.83 -11.65
N LEU A 11 -26.18 -0.54 -11.42
CA LEU A 11 -26.00 0.14 -10.12
C LEU A 11 -27.11 -0.09 -9.07
N LEU A 12 -28.16 -0.87 -9.36
CA LEU A 12 -29.32 -1.01 -8.46
C LEU A 12 -29.41 -2.34 -7.67
N ARG A 13 -28.32 -3.10 -7.51
CA ARG A 13 -28.40 -4.42 -6.85
C ARG A 13 -27.48 -4.68 -5.64
N VAL A 14 -26.74 -3.68 -5.15
CA VAL A 14 -25.86 -3.86 -3.98
C VAL A 14 -26.33 -3.08 -2.73
N LEU A 15 -27.32 -2.20 -2.82
CA LEU A 15 -27.85 -1.43 -1.68
C LEU A 15 -29.02 -2.12 -0.95
N ALA A 16 -28.84 -3.37 -0.50
CA ALA A 16 -29.87 -4.08 0.24
C ALA A 16 -29.35 -4.93 1.42
N THR A 17 -28.40 -4.42 2.21
CA THR A 17 -28.15 -4.97 3.57
C THR A 17 -27.43 -3.98 4.48
N ALA A 18 -28.16 -3.08 5.14
CA ALA A 18 -27.77 -2.51 6.44
C ALA A 18 -28.94 -1.72 7.05
N HIS A 19 -29.89 -2.43 7.63
CA HIS A 19 -30.87 -1.84 8.53
C HIS A 19 -30.31 -1.84 9.96
N THR A 20 -30.49 -0.69 10.63
CA THR A 20 -30.72 -0.50 12.07
C THR A 20 -29.67 -0.94 13.09
N ARG A 21 -28.81 0.00 13.51
CA ARG A 21 -28.40 0.31 14.91
C ARG A 21 -27.90 1.77 14.90
N GLY A 22 -28.51 2.78 15.52
CA GLY A 22 -29.08 2.86 16.86
C GLY A 22 -28.02 3.42 17.83
N TRP A 23 -27.71 4.72 17.80
CA TRP A 23 -26.92 5.39 18.84
C TRP A 23 -27.62 6.65 19.34
N VAL A 24 -27.74 6.68 20.65
CA VAL A 24 -28.54 7.56 21.49
C VAL A 24 -27.84 8.90 21.70
N LEU A 25 -28.65 9.95 21.69
CA LEU A 25 -28.35 11.31 22.13
C LEU A 25 -27.64 11.35 23.49
N CYS A 26 -26.44 11.93 23.55
CA CYS A 26 -25.88 12.46 24.80
C CYS A 26 -26.12 13.98 24.83
N LYS A 27 -27.15 14.40 25.57
CA LYS A 27 -27.51 15.80 25.83
C LYS A 27 -26.84 16.25 27.13
N LYS A 28 -26.13 17.39 27.04
CA LYS A 28 -25.83 18.40 28.08
C LYS A 28 -24.76 18.07 29.15
N GLY A 29 -23.69 18.88 29.14
CA GLY A 29 -22.80 19.07 30.29
C GLY A 29 -21.56 19.90 29.92
N CYS A 30 -21.56 21.17 30.32
CA CYS A 30 -20.51 22.20 30.23
C CYS A 30 -19.09 21.68 30.58
N ILE A 31 -17.97 22.25 30.14
CA ILE A 31 -17.43 23.59 30.48
C ILE A 31 -16.32 23.95 29.48
N VAL A 32 -16.38 25.17 28.95
CA VAL A 32 -15.25 25.86 28.31
C VAL A 32 -14.57 26.69 29.40
N SER A 33 -13.29 26.46 29.69
CA SER A 33 -12.40 27.52 30.19
C SER A 33 -10.93 27.11 30.18
N SER A 34 -10.17 27.78 29.31
CA SER A 34 -8.94 28.52 29.62
C SER A 34 -7.71 27.80 30.21
N ILE A 35 -6.62 27.93 29.43
CA ILE A 35 -5.25 28.27 29.87
C ILE A 35 -4.49 27.17 30.61
N PHE A 36 -3.53 26.55 29.91
CA PHE A 36 -2.27 26.14 30.53
C PHE A 36 -1.10 26.34 29.55
N VAL A 37 -0.42 27.47 29.75
CA VAL A 37 1.02 27.73 29.65
C VAL A 37 1.84 26.82 28.71
N VAL A 38 2.22 27.36 27.55
CA VAL A 38 3.36 26.89 26.75
C VAL A 38 4.64 27.44 27.38
N THR A 39 5.26 26.67 28.27
CA THR A 39 6.66 26.84 28.65
C THR A 39 7.27 25.49 28.96
N GLY A 40 8.20 25.01 28.13
CA GLY A 40 8.84 23.73 28.34
C GLY A 40 9.79 23.33 27.22
N CYS A 41 10.71 24.22 26.87
CA CYS A 41 11.90 23.90 26.09
C CYS A 41 12.85 23.05 26.96
N MET A 42 13.26 21.87 26.45
CA MET A 42 14.52 21.14 26.72
C MET A 42 14.27 19.62 26.81
N VAL A 43 14.33 18.95 25.66
CA VAL A 43 14.78 17.55 25.62
C VAL A 43 16.23 17.59 25.17
N GLN A 44 17.15 17.46 26.13
CA GLN A 44 18.56 17.19 25.84
C GLN A 44 18.69 15.77 25.29
N ILE A 45 19.08 15.64 24.03
CA ILE A 45 19.65 14.42 23.49
C ILE A 45 21.13 14.41 23.90
N SER A 46 21.43 13.71 24.99
CA SER A 46 22.80 13.33 25.36
C SER A 46 23.04 11.93 24.80
N SER A 47 23.81 11.80 23.72
CA SER A 47 24.37 10.52 23.30
C SER A 47 25.88 10.66 23.21
N LYS A 48 26.56 9.94 24.12
CA LYS A 48 27.99 9.95 24.31
C LYS A 48 28.71 9.29 23.13
N ARG A 49 29.88 9.84 22.83
CA ARG A 49 30.89 9.35 21.89
C ARG A 49 31.23 7.87 22.16
N GLY A 50 31.42 7.11 21.08
CA GLY A 50 31.98 5.77 21.06
C GLY A 50 32.55 5.42 19.69
N VAL A 51 33.75 5.94 19.40
CA VAL A 51 34.75 5.43 18.44
C VAL A 51 35.42 4.24 19.16
N VAL A 52 35.76 3.04 18.63
CA VAL A 52 36.29 2.50 17.37
C VAL A 52 35.92 1.00 17.36
N ILE A 53 35.81 0.31 16.20
CA ILE A 53 36.61 -0.90 15.88
C ILE A 53 36.66 -1.03 14.35
N LEU A 54 37.88 -1.03 13.81
CA LEU A 54 38.20 -1.46 12.45
C LEU A 54 37.89 -2.96 12.31
N GLY A 55 36.99 -3.31 11.39
CA GLY A 55 36.74 -4.69 10.97
C GLY A 55 36.42 -4.70 9.49
N SER A 56 37.33 -5.28 8.70
CA SER A 56 37.29 -5.42 7.25
C SER A 56 35.97 -6.03 6.74
N ILE A 57 35.23 -5.32 5.88
CA ILE A 57 34.30 -5.91 4.90
C ILE A 57 34.39 -5.06 3.62
N GLU A 58 35.09 -5.59 2.62
CA GLU A 58 34.98 -5.14 1.24
C GLU A 58 33.52 -5.30 0.77
N THR A 59 33.03 -4.30 0.02
CA THR A 59 31.79 -4.31 -0.78
C THR A 59 30.47 -3.88 -0.12
N VAL A 60 30.44 -2.72 0.55
CA VAL A 60 29.17 -2.06 0.93
C VAL A 60 29.16 -0.58 0.53
N ASN A 61 29.30 -0.26 -0.77
CA ASN A 61 29.33 1.15 -1.19
C ASN A 61 28.53 1.51 -2.46
N GLY A 62 27.67 0.61 -2.96
CA GLY A 62 26.73 0.92 -4.06
C GLY A 62 25.33 1.36 -3.60
N ASN A 63 24.90 0.94 -2.41
CA ASN A 63 23.50 1.05 -1.99
C ASN A 63 23.22 2.18 -0.99
N ALA A 64 24.23 2.66 -0.24
CA ALA A 64 24.04 3.64 0.83
C ALA A 64 23.66 5.04 0.30
N HIS A 65 24.19 5.44 -0.86
CA HIS A 65 23.92 6.75 -1.46
C HIS A 65 22.56 6.82 -2.20
N ALA A 66 21.96 5.67 -2.54
CA ALA A 66 20.59 5.58 -3.08
C ALA A 66 19.53 5.35 -1.99
N ALA A 67 19.93 4.82 -0.83
CA ALA A 67 19.03 4.39 0.25
C ALA A 67 18.40 5.52 1.08
N ALA A 68 18.97 6.73 1.07
CA ALA A 68 18.49 7.81 1.95
C ALA A 68 17.26 8.58 1.40
N ALA A 69 16.92 8.45 0.10
CA ALA A 69 15.89 9.28 -0.54
C ALA A 69 14.72 8.50 -1.16
N ARG A 70 14.84 7.19 -1.31
CA ARG A 70 13.82 6.32 -1.93
C ARG A 70 13.78 5.02 -1.13
N MET A 71 12.60 4.68 -0.61
CA MET A 71 12.37 3.46 0.16
C MET A 71 12.97 2.24 -0.58
N GLY A 72 13.89 1.53 0.07
CA GLY A 72 14.56 0.38 -0.55
C GLY A 72 13.59 -0.75 -0.87
N ILE A 73 13.88 -1.55 -1.90
CA ILE A 73 12.99 -2.64 -2.36
C ILE A 73 12.61 -3.61 -1.24
N ARG A 74 13.51 -3.89 -0.29
CA ARG A 74 13.21 -4.77 0.85
C ARG A 74 12.09 -4.22 1.74
N GLU A 75 12.13 -2.92 2.01
CA GLU A 75 11.12 -2.24 2.81
C GLU A 75 9.78 -2.21 2.09
N VAL A 76 9.79 -2.01 0.77
CA VAL A 76 8.60 -2.12 -0.08
C VAL A 76 7.99 -3.53 0.02
N VAL A 77 8.82 -4.57 -0.12
CA VAL A 77 8.38 -5.97 0.03
C VAL A 77 7.82 -6.23 1.42
N ARG A 78 8.48 -5.74 2.48
CA ARG A 78 8.01 -5.90 3.87
C ARG A 78 6.62 -5.29 4.06
N ARG A 79 6.38 -4.08 3.55
CA ARG A 79 5.08 -3.40 3.62
C ARG A 79 4.00 -4.16 2.86
N LEU A 80 4.29 -4.56 1.62
CA LEU A 80 3.36 -5.35 0.82
C LEU A 80 3.08 -6.72 1.45
N ASN A 81 4.06 -7.37 2.07
CA ASN A 81 3.86 -8.63 2.77
C ASN A 81 2.94 -8.47 4.00
N ALA A 82 3.06 -7.38 4.75
CA ALA A 82 2.13 -7.08 5.84
C ALA A 82 0.71 -6.80 5.31
N ALA A 83 0.61 -6.14 4.16
CA ALA A 83 -0.63 -5.70 3.51
C ALA A 83 -1.36 -6.78 2.69
N LEU A 84 -0.68 -7.75 2.10
CA LEU A 84 -1.28 -8.73 1.17
C LEU A 84 -0.89 -10.18 1.48
N GLY A 85 0.20 -10.36 2.22
CA GLY A 85 0.78 -11.68 2.49
C GLY A 85 1.85 -12.08 1.47
N ALA A 86 2.84 -12.84 1.95
CA ALA A 86 4.04 -13.19 1.17
C ALA A 86 3.75 -14.03 -0.09
N SER A 87 2.76 -14.93 -0.03
CA SER A 87 2.40 -15.78 -1.17
C SER A 87 1.89 -14.95 -2.34
N MET A 88 1.04 -13.96 -2.06
CA MET A 88 0.47 -13.07 -3.07
C MET A 88 1.53 -12.19 -3.70
N VAL A 89 2.40 -11.59 -2.88
CA VAL A 89 3.50 -10.75 -3.38
C VAL A 89 4.47 -11.55 -4.24
N SER A 90 4.77 -12.78 -3.85
CA SER A 90 5.62 -13.68 -4.66
C SER A 90 4.98 -14.02 -5.99
N ALA A 91 3.69 -14.41 -5.99
CA ALA A 91 2.95 -14.74 -7.20
C ALA A 91 2.83 -13.52 -8.14
N MET A 92 2.44 -12.37 -7.62
CA MET A 92 2.33 -11.10 -8.36
C MET A 92 3.66 -10.67 -9.00
N ALA A 93 4.77 -10.88 -8.29
CA ALA A 93 6.10 -10.59 -8.79
C ALA A 93 6.59 -11.59 -9.87
N GLY A 94 5.82 -12.66 -10.15
CA GLY A 94 6.20 -13.71 -11.09
C GLY A 94 7.24 -14.69 -10.53
N ALA A 95 7.37 -14.79 -9.20
CA ALA A 95 8.30 -15.72 -8.58
C ALA A 95 7.82 -17.16 -8.75
N LYS A 96 8.76 -18.06 -9.09
CA LYS A 96 8.50 -19.51 -9.11
C LYS A 96 8.25 -20.09 -7.72
N ASP A 97 8.86 -19.49 -6.69
CA ASP A 97 8.73 -19.91 -5.30
C ASP A 97 7.72 -19.02 -4.57
N PRO A 98 6.60 -19.57 -4.05
CA PRO A 98 5.62 -18.81 -3.27
C PRO A 98 6.17 -18.15 -2.00
N LYS A 99 7.33 -18.58 -1.52
CA LYS A 99 8.01 -18.02 -0.33
C LYS A 99 9.13 -17.04 -0.71
N ALA A 100 9.33 -16.74 -1.99
CA ALA A 100 10.39 -15.85 -2.44
C ALA A 100 10.33 -14.48 -1.75
N SER A 101 9.13 -13.92 -1.60
CA SER A 101 8.92 -12.62 -0.95
C SER A 101 9.38 -12.59 0.51
N TYR A 102 9.27 -13.70 1.24
CA TYR A 102 9.77 -13.77 2.62
C TYR A 102 11.31 -13.70 2.68
N ARG A 103 11.98 -14.22 1.66
CA ARG A 103 13.45 -14.13 1.55
C ARG A 103 13.89 -12.72 1.16
N TRP A 104 13.17 -12.06 0.24
CA TRP A 104 13.51 -10.72 -0.25
C TRP A 104 13.45 -9.62 0.82
N GLN A 105 12.57 -9.75 1.82
CA GLN A 105 12.50 -8.77 2.92
C GLN A 105 13.63 -8.88 3.95
N ARG A 106 14.42 -9.96 3.94
CA ARG A 106 15.53 -10.14 4.88
C ARG A 106 16.71 -9.25 4.51
N GLU A 107 17.42 -8.74 5.52
CA GLU A 107 18.65 -7.94 5.38
C GLU A 107 19.69 -8.66 4.48
N ASP A 108 19.91 -9.95 4.74
CA ASP A 108 20.82 -10.85 4.03
C ASP A 108 20.13 -11.64 2.89
N GLY A 109 18.91 -11.24 2.52
CA GLY A 109 18.10 -11.90 1.52
C GLY A 109 18.56 -11.64 0.09
N PRO A 110 18.27 -12.57 -0.84
CA PRO A 110 18.49 -12.33 -2.26
C PRO A 110 17.66 -11.13 -2.73
N VAL A 111 18.16 -10.43 -3.76
CA VAL A 111 17.41 -9.34 -4.41
C VAL A 111 16.48 -9.94 -5.48
N PRO A 112 15.23 -9.46 -5.63
CA PRO A 112 14.36 -9.88 -6.72
C PRO A 112 14.97 -9.53 -8.10
N SER A 113 14.60 -10.25 -9.16
CA SER A 113 14.97 -9.86 -10.53
C SER A 113 14.39 -8.50 -10.91
N ASP A 114 14.95 -7.83 -11.91
CA ASP A 114 14.51 -6.48 -12.31
C ASP A 114 13.02 -6.42 -12.70
N ASP A 115 12.51 -7.47 -13.36
CA ASP A 115 11.08 -7.60 -13.67
C ASP A 115 10.24 -7.71 -12.38
N ALA A 116 10.67 -8.54 -11.43
CA ALA A 116 10.01 -8.69 -10.14
C ALA A 116 10.03 -7.36 -9.36
N GLN A 117 11.16 -6.64 -9.36
CA GLN A 117 11.28 -5.33 -8.74
C GLN A 117 10.30 -4.33 -9.36
N SER A 118 10.20 -4.30 -10.68
CA SER A 118 9.29 -3.40 -11.41
C SER A 118 7.83 -3.64 -11.03
N ARG A 119 7.42 -4.92 -10.95
CA ARG A 119 6.07 -5.33 -10.54
C ARG A 119 5.79 -5.01 -9.07
N ILE A 120 6.76 -5.25 -8.18
CA ILE A 120 6.66 -4.93 -6.75
C ILE A 120 6.50 -3.42 -6.53
N LEU A 121 7.29 -2.60 -7.24
CA LEU A 121 7.20 -1.15 -7.15
C LEU A 121 5.88 -0.61 -7.70
N LEU A 122 5.41 -1.17 -8.82
CA LEU A 122 4.08 -0.86 -9.36
C LEU A 122 2.98 -1.19 -8.35
N ALA A 123 3.03 -2.39 -7.76
CA ALA A 123 2.06 -2.83 -6.75
C ALA A 123 2.04 -1.89 -5.55
N HIS A 124 3.21 -1.51 -5.04
CA HIS A 124 3.31 -0.57 -3.92
C HIS A 124 2.73 0.80 -4.26
N ARG A 125 2.98 1.32 -5.47
CA ARG A 125 2.41 2.60 -5.91
C ARG A 125 0.88 2.56 -5.98
N ALA A 126 0.31 1.51 -6.58
CA ALA A 126 -1.14 1.34 -6.67
C ALA A 126 -1.77 1.11 -5.28
N TRP A 127 -1.11 0.30 -4.43
CA TRP A 127 -1.52 0.08 -3.04
C TRP A 127 -1.60 1.38 -2.26
N THR A 128 -0.52 2.16 -2.22
CA THR A 128 -0.48 3.43 -1.49
C THR A 128 -1.56 4.39 -1.98
N LEU A 129 -1.76 4.49 -3.30
CA LEU A 129 -2.77 5.37 -3.86
C LEU A 129 -4.19 5.04 -3.37
N VAL A 130 -4.57 3.76 -3.38
CA VAL A 130 -5.91 3.33 -2.94
C VAL A 130 -6.03 3.32 -1.41
N ALA A 131 -4.99 2.88 -0.70
CA ALA A 131 -4.99 2.83 0.76
C ALA A 131 -5.04 4.23 1.40
N ASP A 132 -4.35 5.21 0.81
CA ASP A 132 -4.38 6.59 1.30
C ASP A 132 -5.76 7.25 1.10
N ALA A 133 -6.51 6.83 0.08
CA ALA A 133 -7.84 7.35 -0.22
C ALA A 133 -8.94 6.68 0.62
N ASP A 134 -8.97 5.35 0.64
CA ASP A 134 -10.11 4.55 1.12
C ASP A 134 -9.75 3.62 2.30
N GLY A 135 -8.47 3.59 2.71
CA GLY A 135 -7.95 2.76 3.77
C GLY A 135 -7.47 1.37 3.34
N ASP A 136 -6.68 0.73 4.20
CA ASP A 136 -6.02 -0.54 3.92
C ASP A 136 -6.98 -1.67 3.53
N GLN A 137 -8.16 -1.76 4.17
CA GLN A 137 -9.12 -2.83 3.88
C GLN A 137 -9.73 -2.68 2.48
N ALA A 138 -10.04 -1.45 2.07
CA ALA A 138 -10.52 -1.17 0.72
C ALA A 138 -9.44 -1.50 -0.32
N ALA A 139 -8.18 -1.12 -0.05
CA ALA A 139 -7.05 -1.48 -0.90
C ALA A 139 -6.86 -3.00 -1.03
N ARG A 140 -6.97 -3.78 0.07
CA ARG A 140 -6.93 -5.25 -0.01
C ARG A 140 -8.02 -5.81 -0.92
N LEU A 141 -9.27 -5.39 -0.71
CA LEU A 141 -10.40 -5.87 -1.50
C LEU A 141 -10.25 -5.49 -2.98
N TRP A 142 -9.76 -4.29 -3.26
CA TRP A 142 -9.49 -3.84 -4.63
C TRP A 142 -8.43 -4.69 -5.32
N PHE A 143 -7.34 -5.05 -4.64
CA PHE A 143 -6.29 -5.93 -5.18
C PHE A 143 -6.77 -7.37 -5.42
N LEU A 144 -7.66 -7.88 -4.56
CA LEU A 144 -8.18 -9.25 -4.62
C LEU A 144 -9.35 -9.43 -5.60
N GLY A 145 -10.15 -8.37 -5.78
CA GLY A 145 -11.38 -8.41 -6.55
C GLY A 145 -11.17 -8.31 -8.06
N ALA A 146 -12.18 -8.75 -8.81
CA ALA A 146 -12.30 -8.42 -10.22
C ALA A 146 -12.49 -6.90 -10.37
N ASN A 147 -11.78 -6.31 -11.32
CA ASN A 147 -11.78 -4.87 -11.52
C ASN A 147 -12.35 -4.51 -12.91
N PRO A 148 -13.47 -3.77 -12.99
CA PRO A 148 -14.10 -3.40 -14.26
C PRO A 148 -13.18 -2.58 -15.19
N TRP A 149 -12.31 -1.75 -14.62
CA TRP A 149 -11.33 -0.96 -15.39
C TRP A 149 -10.18 -1.80 -15.95
N LEU A 150 -10.02 -3.05 -15.47
CA LEU A 150 -9.01 -4.00 -15.94
C LEU A 150 -9.61 -5.14 -16.76
N GLY A 151 -10.89 -5.02 -17.18
CA GLY A 151 -11.60 -6.03 -17.95
C GLY A 151 -11.96 -7.26 -17.11
N GLU A 152 -12.43 -7.05 -15.87
CA GLU A 152 -12.79 -8.09 -14.90
C GLU A 152 -11.60 -8.91 -14.39
N VAL A 153 -10.37 -8.48 -14.65
CA VAL A 153 -9.15 -9.10 -14.12
C VAL A 153 -8.72 -8.42 -12.84
N SER A 154 -8.19 -9.18 -11.88
CA SER A 154 -7.68 -8.63 -10.63
C SER A 154 -6.45 -7.75 -10.85
N PRO A 155 -6.22 -6.70 -10.05
CA PRO A 155 -4.98 -5.93 -10.10
C PRO A 155 -3.72 -6.79 -9.89
N VAL A 156 -3.79 -7.81 -9.04
CA VAL A 156 -2.68 -8.76 -8.83
C VAL A 156 -2.26 -9.44 -10.12
N GLU A 157 -3.23 -9.96 -10.88
CA GLU A 157 -2.99 -10.62 -12.16
C GLU A 157 -2.55 -9.62 -13.23
N ALA A 158 -3.17 -8.44 -13.29
CA ALA A 158 -2.75 -7.38 -14.20
C ALA A 158 -1.30 -6.91 -14.00
N ILE A 159 -0.85 -6.84 -12.74
CA ILE A 159 0.54 -6.54 -12.37
C ILE A 159 1.47 -7.68 -12.79
N HIS A 160 1.06 -8.92 -12.54
CA HIS A 160 1.81 -10.10 -12.98
C HIS A 160 2.02 -10.10 -14.50
N ASP A 161 1.01 -9.69 -15.26
CA ASP A 161 1.06 -9.60 -16.73
C ASP A 161 1.80 -8.36 -17.25
N GLY A 162 2.30 -7.50 -16.36
CA GLY A 162 3.04 -6.29 -16.75
C GLY A 162 2.16 -5.18 -17.33
N ARG A 163 0.84 -5.17 -17.06
CA ARG A 163 -0.10 -4.15 -17.53
C ARG A 163 -0.03 -2.85 -16.72
N SER A 164 1.19 -2.31 -16.57
CA SER A 164 1.50 -1.20 -15.65
C SER A 164 0.64 0.04 -15.85
N LYS A 165 0.42 0.46 -17.10
CA LYS A 165 -0.42 1.62 -17.41
C LYS A 165 -1.88 1.39 -16.99
N ALA A 166 -2.45 0.25 -17.36
CA ALA A 166 -3.84 -0.07 -17.05
C ALA A 166 -4.08 -0.14 -15.54
N VAL A 167 -3.14 -0.75 -14.78
CA VAL A 167 -3.21 -0.83 -13.31
C VAL A 167 -3.24 0.55 -12.68
N MET A 168 -2.37 1.46 -13.11
CA MET A 168 -2.34 2.82 -12.55
C MET A 168 -3.55 3.64 -12.97
N ASP A 169 -4.00 3.53 -14.22
CA ASP A 169 -5.22 4.21 -14.70
C ASP A 169 -6.44 3.73 -13.90
N ALA A 170 -6.55 2.42 -13.61
CA ALA A 170 -7.60 1.84 -12.77
C ALA A 170 -7.52 2.31 -11.31
N ALA A 171 -6.32 2.42 -10.73
CA ALA A 171 -6.14 2.92 -9.36
C ALA A 171 -6.54 4.39 -9.25
N VAL A 172 -6.18 5.22 -10.23
CA VAL A 172 -6.63 6.62 -10.29
C VAL A 172 -8.15 6.69 -10.46
N ALA A 173 -8.75 5.83 -11.30
CA ALA A 173 -10.20 5.80 -11.49
C ALA A 173 -10.95 5.43 -10.19
N MET A 174 -10.45 4.46 -9.43
CA MET A 174 -10.99 4.09 -8.12
C MET A 174 -11.02 5.28 -7.16
N VAL A 175 -9.87 5.93 -6.97
CA VAL A 175 -9.75 7.07 -6.03
C VAL A 175 -10.56 8.28 -6.49
N SER A 176 -10.56 8.57 -7.81
CA SER A 176 -11.34 9.69 -8.35
C SER A 176 -12.85 9.46 -8.21
N GLY A 177 -13.31 8.21 -8.29
CA GLY A 177 -14.71 7.85 -8.08
C GLY A 177 -15.14 7.85 -6.61
N SER A 178 -14.22 7.58 -5.69
CA SER A 178 -14.49 7.59 -4.24
C SER A 178 -14.75 9.00 -3.69
N PHE A 179 -14.14 10.04 -4.29
CA PHE A 179 -14.29 11.43 -3.86
C PHE A 179 -15.70 12.04 -4.07
N ASN A 180 -16.63 11.32 -4.69
CA ASN A 180 -17.96 11.84 -5.06
C ASN A 180 -19.05 11.66 -3.98
N GLY A 181 -18.69 11.59 -2.70
CA GLY A 181 -19.61 11.42 -1.56
C GLY A 181 -19.80 12.65 -0.69
#